data_AF-A0A6U6P4D6-F1
#
_entry.id   AF-A0A6U6P4D6-F1
#
_cell.length_a   1.000
_cell.length_b   1.000
_cell.length_c   1.000
_cell.angle_alpha   90.00
_cell.angle_beta   90.00
_cell.angle_gamma   90.00
#
_symmetry.space_group_name_H-M   'P 1'
#
loop_
_entity.id
_entity.type
_entity.pdbx_description
1 polymer ?
#
loop_
_entity_poly.entity_id
_entity_poly.type
_entity_poly.pdbx_seq_one_letter_code
_entity_poly.pdbx_strand_id
1 'polypeptide(L)'
;GFSRDGKRVLAYAPEVFALLVFDAATGAMVSKDAGGHFKGCSVNGDMISDAAWSPDNERVALIYKCFNKHGANDGVLVFSATTGQKITSFSAHGGFNSRVAWDGE
;
A
#
# COMPACT_ATOMS: atom_id res chain seq x y z
N GLY A 1 -1.92 4.56 9.81
CA GLY A 1 -2.31 3.69 10.95
C GLY A 1 -1.11 2.96 11.50
N PHE A 2 -1.14 2.59 12.77
CA PHE A 2 -0.08 1.80 13.39
C PHE A 2 -0.11 0.33 12.94
N SER A 3 1.05 -0.31 12.90
CA SER A 3 1.15 -1.78 12.93
C SER A 3 0.54 -2.30 14.22
N ARG A 4 0.18 -3.59 14.25
CA ARG A 4 -0.50 -4.21 15.40
C ARG A 4 0.37 -4.24 16.64
N ASP A 5 1.68 -4.41 16.45
CA ASP A 5 2.68 -4.33 17.52
C ASP A 5 3.03 -2.90 17.95
N GLY A 6 2.47 -1.88 17.29
CA GLY A 6 2.68 -0.47 17.57
C GLY A 6 4.06 0.06 17.19
N LYS A 7 4.95 -0.75 16.61
CA LYS A 7 6.34 -0.35 16.32
C LYS A 7 6.48 0.43 15.02
N ARG A 8 5.48 0.38 14.14
CA ARG A 8 5.52 1.04 12.83
C ARG A 8 4.26 1.86 12.57
N VAL A 9 4.41 2.90 11.77
CA VAL A 9 3.32 3.75 11.27
C VAL A 9 3.28 3.66 9.76
N LEU A 10 2.11 3.36 9.20
CA LEU A 10 1.80 3.48 7.79
C LEU A 10 1.13 4.84 7.52
N ALA A 11 1.68 5.64 6.62
CA ALA A 11 1.12 6.92 6.21
C ALA A 11 0.86 6.94 4.71
N TYR A 12 -0.14 7.70 4.26
CA TYR A 12 -0.40 7.94 2.85
C TYR A 12 0.13 9.32 2.44
N ALA A 13 0.96 9.35 1.40
CA ALA A 13 1.52 10.54 0.77
C ALA A 13 0.78 10.79 -0.57
N PRO A 14 -0.23 11.67 -0.58
CA PRO A 14 -1.10 11.86 -1.75
C PRO A 14 -0.38 12.48 -2.95
N GLU A 15 0.58 13.37 -2.72
CA GLU A 15 1.35 14.06 -3.77
C GLU A 15 2.10 13.10 -4.70
N VAL A 16 2.44 11.94 -4.18
CA VAL A 16 3.21 10.92 -4.90
C VAL A 16 2.48 9.58 -5.00
N PHE A 17 1.22 9.54 -4.56
CA PHE A 17 0.37 8.35 -4.54
C PHE A 17 1.06 7.14 -3.92
N ALA A 18 1.66 7.34 -2.74
CA ALA A 18 2.46 6.33 -2.06
C ALA A 18 2.00 6.09 -0.63
N LEU A 19 2.19 4.88 -0.11
CA LEU A 19 2.27 4.69 1.35
C LEU A 19 3.73 4.72 1.79
N LEU A 20 3.95 5.13 3.03
CA LEU A 20 5.26 5.23 3.65
C LEU A 20 5.20 4.50 4.99
N VAL A 21 6.30 3.81 5.34
CA VAL A 21 6.43 3.12 6.62
C VAL A 21 7.49 3.81 7.46
N PHE A 22 7.12 4.17 8.69
CA PHE A 22 7.98 4.80 9.67
C PHE A 22 8.12 3.95 10.91
N ASP A 23 9.27 4.04 11.56
CA ASP A 23 9.46 3.57 12.92
C ASP A 23 8.69 4.50 13.86
N ALA A 24 7.84 3.93 14.71
CA ALA A 24 6.93 4.69 15.56
C ALA A 24 7.64 5.42 16.70
N ALA A 25 8.78 4.91 17.17
CA ALA A 25 9.51 5.49 18.30
C ALA A 25 10.39 6.67 17.87
N THR A 26 10.96 6.58 16.68
CA THR A 26 11.97 7.53 16.19
C THR A 26 11.45 8.46 15.09
N GLY A 27 10.34 8.11 14.44
CA GLY A 27 9.84 8.79 13.25
C GLY A 27 10.72 8.58 12.01
N ALA A 28 11.73 7.70 12.07
CA ALA A 28 12.60 7.41 10.95
C ALA A 28 11.87 6.59 9.88
N MET A 29 12.07 6.92 8.60
CA MET A 29 11.51 6.14 7.50
C MET A 29 12.20 4.79 7.38
N VAL A 30 11.42 3.71 7.31
CA VAL A 30 11.89 2.31 7.25
C VAL A 30 12.14 1.89 5.80
N SER A 31 11.27 2.29 4.87
CA SER A 31 11.40 1.97 3.43
C SER A 31 12.50 2.82 2.77
N LYS A 32 13.57 2.20 2.29
CA LYS A 32 14.77 2.88 1.75
C LYS A 32 14.90 2.90 0.23
N ASP A 33 14.03 2.21 -0.51
CA ASP A 33 14.17 2.14 -1.97
C ASP A 33 13.84 3.49 -2.61
N ALA A 34 14.78 3.99 -3.41
CA ALA A 34 14.89 5.35 -3.98
C ALA A 34 13.75 5.78 -4.94
N GLY A 35 12.68 5.01 -5.00
CA GLY A 35 11.44 5.34 -5.70
C GLY A 35 10.25 5.53 -4.78
N GLY A 36 10.34 5.20 -3.48
CA GLY A 36 9.42 5.53 -2.37
C GLY A 36 7.92 5.32 -2.55
N HIS A 37 7.51 4.84 -3.71
CA HIS A 37 6.14 4.87 -4.17
C HIS A 37 5.69 3.44 -4.36
N PHE A 38 4.73 3.04 -3.53
CA PHE A 38 3.90 1.90 -3.81
C PHE A 38 2.95 2.23 -4.99
N LYS A 39 3.52 2.44 -6.18
CA LYS A 39 2.77 2.74 -7.40
C LYS A 39 2.13 1.47 -7.94
N GLY A 40 0.79 1.46 -7.97
CA GLY A 40 0.00 0.41 -8.63
C GLY A 40 0.00 0.56 -10.15
N CYS A 41 0.11 1.78 -10.67
CA CYS A 41 0.15 2.03 -12.11
C CYS A 41 0.97 3.28 -12.49
N SER A 42 1.23 3.40 -13.78
CA SER A 42 2.13 4.41 -14.36
C SER A 42 1.39 5.61 -14.99
N VAL A 43 0.08 5.73 -14.76
CA VAL A 43 -0.75 6.82 -15.31
C VAL A 43 -1.16 7.81 -14.23
N ASN A 44 -1.26 9.09 -14.61
CA ASN A 44 -1.78 10.15 -13.74
C ASN A 44 -3.26 9.86 -13.40
N GLY A 45 -3.61 9.88 -12.12
CA GLY A 45 -4.99 9.65 -11.64
C GLY A 45 -5.18 8.42 -10.73
N ASP A 46 -4.10 7.76 -10.34
CA ASP A 46 -4.16 6.65 -9.39
C ASP A 46 -4.65 7.12 -8.01
N MET A 47 -5.45 6.30 -7.33
CA MET A 47 -5.84 6.57 -5.94
C MET A 47 -5.64 5.33 -5.08
N ILE A 48 -5.07 5.52 -3.88
CA ILE A 48 -5.10 4.50 -2.85
C ILE A 48 -6.41 4.65 -2.09
N SER A 49 -7.23 3.60 -2.10
CA SER A 49 -8.55 3.64 -1.46
C SER A 49 -8.58 3.00 -0.08
N ASP A 50 -7.68 2.05 0.18
CA ASP A 50 -7.54 1.40 1.48
C ASP A 50 -6.17 0.74 1.63
N ALA A 51 -5.76 0.52 2.87
CA ALA A 51 -4.54 -0.21 3.20
C ALA A 51 -4.62 -0.90 4.57
N ALA A 52 -4.03 -2.09 4.67
CA ALA A 52 -4.03 -2.88 5.90
C ALA A 52 -2.69 -3.57 6.15
N TRP A 53 -2.31 -3.61 7.43
CA TRP A 53 -1.19 -4.40 7.94
C TRP A 53 -1.55 -5.87 8.01
N SER A 54 -0.62 -6.76 7.66
CA SER A 54 -0.73 -8.17 7.97
C SER A 54 -0.66 -8.42 9.48
N PRO A 55 -1.24 -9.52 10.00
CA PRO A 55 -1.24 -9.83 11.43
C PRO A 55 0.17 -9.99 12.01
N ASP A 56 1.10 -10.50 11.20
CA ASP A 56 2.51 -10.68 11.54
C ASP A 56 3.34 -9.37 11.47
N ASN A 57 2.75 -8.25 11.05
CA ASN A 57 3.39 -6.93 10.88
C ASN A 57 4.51 -6.87 9.82
N GLU A 58 4.70 -7.93 9.03
CA GLU A 58 5.77 -7.99 8.03
C GLU A 58 5.32 -7.47 6.66
N ARG A 59 4.02 -7.29 6.44
CA ARG A 59 3.45 -6.92 5.15
C ARG A 59 2.40 -5.84 5.26
N VAL A 60 2.24 -5.11 4.16
CA VAL A 60 1.14 -4.17 3.95
C VAL A 60 0.47 -4.50 2.62
N ALA A 61 -0.85 -4.59 2.62
CA ALA A 61 -1.64 -4.65 1.41
C ALA A 61 -2.33 -3.30 1.19
N LEU A 62 -2.45 -2.88 -0.07
CA LEU A 62 -3.20 -1.69 -0.45
C LEU A 62 -4.08 -1.95 -1.66
N ILE A 63 -5.22 -1.27 -1.71
CA ILE A 63 -6.09 -1.23 -2.88
C ILE A 63 -5.79 0.05 -3.65
N TYR A 64 -5.42 -0.11 -4.91
CA TYR A 64 -5.25 0.99 -5.83
C TYR A 64 -6.37 1.01 -6.88
N LYS A 65 -6.70 2.20 -7.35
CA LYS A 65 -7.63 2.45 -8.45
C LYS A 65 -6.92 3.18 -9.56
N CYS A 66 -7.06 2.70 -10.79
CA CYS A 66 -6.47 3.33 -11.96
C CYS A 66 -7.54 3.65 -12.99
N PHE A 67 -7.73 4.92 -13.27
CA PHE A 67 -8.60 5.36 -14.36
C PHE A 67 -7.77 5.52 -15.62
N ASN A 68 -7.92 4.61 -16.58
CA ASN A 68 -7.36 4.79 -17.91
C ASN A 68 -8.46 4.84 -18.97
N LYS A 69 -8.08 5.14 -20.21
CA LYS A 69 -9.01 5.23 -21.36
C LYS A 69 -9.79 3.94 -21.66
N HIS A 70 -9.38 2.81 -21.07
CA HIS A 70 -10.02 1.50 -21.21
C HIS A 70 -10.90 1.12 -20.00
N GLY A 71 -11.05 2.01 -19.01
CA GLY A 71 -11.87 1.80 -17.81
C GLY A 71 -11.06 1.78 -16.52
N ALA A 72 -11.74 1.52 -15.41
CA ALA A 72 -11.13 1.36 -14.08
C ALA A 72 -10.40 0.01 -14.00
N ASN A 73 -9.09 0.06 -13.80
CA ASN A 73 -8.26 -1.12 -13.53
C ASN A 73 -7.79 -1.05 -12.08
N ASP A 74 -8.52 -1.73 -11.22
CA ASP A 74 -8.26 -1.70 -9.80
C ASP A 74 -7.52 -2.97 -9.39
N GLY A 75 -6.82 -2.91 -8.28
CA GLY A 75 -6.04 -4.06 -7.84
C GLY A 75 -5.56 -3.94 -6.42
N VAL A 76 -4.96 -5.03 -5.96
CA VAL A 76 -4.32 -5.12 -4.66
C VAL A 76 -2.82 -5.28 -4.88
N LEU A 77 -2.02 -4.49 -4.18
CA LEU A 77 -0.58 -4.70 -4.10
C LEU A 77 -0.23 -5.15 -2.70
N VAL A 78 0.77 -6.02 -2.58
CA VAL A 78 1.31 -6.45 -1.29
C VAL A 78 2.80 -6.12 -1.25
N PHE A 79 3.24 -5.51 -0.16
CA PHE A 79 4.61 -5.07 0.05
C PHE A 79 5.20 -5.61 1.34
N SER A 80 6.52 -5.75 1.38
CA SER A 80 7.25 -5.93 2.63
C SER A 80 7.26 -4.61 3.40
N ALA A 81 6.84 -4.65 4.66
CA ALA A 81 6.90 -3.48 5.54
C ALA A 81 8.32 -3.12 5.98
N THR A 82 9.25 -4.07 5.87
CA THR A 82 10.65 -3.90 6.29
C THR A 82 11.50 -3.31 5.17
N THR A 83 11.34 -3.77 3.93
CA THR A 83 12.15 -3.29 2.81
C THR A 83 11.42 -2.26 1.94
N GLY A 84 10.08 -2.24 1.96
CA GLY A 84 9.27 -1.47 1.01
C GLY A 84 9.15 -2.12 -0.37
N GLN A 85 9.65 -3.34 -0.56
CA GLN A 85 9.61 -4.01 -1.86
C GLN A 85 8.26 -4.66 -2.13
N LYS A 86 7.83 -4.63 -3.41
CA LYS A 86 6.61 -5.31 -3.86
C LYS A 86 6.81 -6.82 -3.80
N ILE A 87 5.93 -7.51 -3.08
CA ILE A 87 5.89 -8.97 -2.98
C ILE A 87 5.02 -9.53 -4.12
N THR A 88 3.81 -9.00 -4.29
CA THR A 88 2.88 -9.47 -5.33
C THR A 88 1.83 -8.41 -5.68
N SER A 89 1.05 -8.67 -6.73
CA SER A 89 -0.07 -7.85 -7.18
C SER A 89 -1.20 -8.71 -7.71
N PHE A 90 -2.44 -8.32 -7.42
CA PHE A 90 -3.67 -8.91 -7.91
C PHE A 90 -4.45 -7.87 -8.69
N SER A 91 -4.79 -8.17 -9.94
CA SER A 91 -5.59 -7.27 -10.77
C SER A 91 -7.04 -7.74 -10.79
N ALA A 92 -7.99 -6.81 -10.76
CA ALA A 92 -9.37 -7.09 -11.12
C ALA A 92 -9.91 -6.02 -12.06
N HIS A 93 -10.87 -6.44 -12.88
CA HIS A 93 -11.55 -5.58 -13.82
C HIS A 93 -12.96 -5.30 -13.30
N GLY A 94 -13.38 -4.02 -13.31
CA GLY A 94 -14.76 -3.63 -12.96
C GLY A 94 -14.92 -2.64 -11.81
N GLY A 95 -13.83 -2.18 -11.19
CA GLY A 95 -13.85 -1.19 -10.11
C GLY A 95 -14.13 -1.79 -8.73
N PHE A 96 -13.28 -1.51 -7.75
CA PHE A 96 -13.42 -1.93 -6.36
C PHE A 96 -13.99 -0.78 -5.51
N ASN A 97 -15.18 -0.94 -4.92
CA ASN A 97 -15.56 -0.21 -3.71
C ASN A 97 -15.39 -1.14 -2.51
N SER A 98 -14.15 -1.57 -2.30
CA SER A 98 -13.82 -2.64 -1.37
C SER A 98 -12.84 -2.15 -0.32
N ARG A 99 -12.78 -2.89 0.79
CA ARG A 99 -11.73 -2.76 1.80
C ARG A 99 -10.78 -3.94 1.70
N VAL A 100 -9.54 -3.74 2.10
CA VAL A 100 -8.56 -4.82 2.23
C VAL A 100 -8.45 -5.24 3.68
N ALA A 101 -8.49 -6.55 3.89
CA ALA A 101 -8.29 -7.15 5.19
C ALA A 101 -7.38 -8.36 5.05
N TRP A 102 -6.66 -8.65 6.12
CA TRP A 102 -5.90 -9.87 6.26
C TRP A 102 -6.66 -10.80 7.20
N ASP A 103 -6.77 -12.06 6.81
CA ASP A 103 -7.11 -13.11 7.76
C ASP A 103 -5.86 -13.47 8.57
N GLY A 104 -6.07 -13.90 9.80
CA GLY A 104 -5.02 -14.37 10.69
C GLY A 104 -5.58 -15.39 11.67
N GLU A 105 -4.77 -16.35 12.06
CA GLU A 105 -4.89 -16.93 13.39
C GLU A 105 -4.36 -15.96 14.45
#